data_AF-A0A2A4TCG1-F1
#
_entry.id   AF-A0A2A4TCG1-F1
#
_cell.length_a   1.000
_cell.length_b   1.000
_cell.length_c   1.000
_cell.angle_alpha   90.00
_cell.angle_beta   90.00
_cell.angle_gamma   90.00
#
_symmetry.space_group_name_H-M   'P 1'
#
loop_
_entity.id
_entity.type
_entity.pdbx_description
1 polymer ?
#
loop_
_entity_poly.entity_id
_entity_poly.type
_entity_poly.pdbx_seq_one_letter_code
_entity_poly.pdbx_strand_id
1 'polypeptide(L)'
;MNPKNPTHRKAAAKMSIVVENALSAAHAQSRFVDSIGTSRFAGKYADFIMRASGLSPHTQAGRSAFGMTVYGELADNAQKSFKDMDQDFARMLTRYGIDADGWDILRSADLMDHAGHQYMTPADVAGINHPRAVELATKLKQAVFSEMNFAVPTGTARVEGLLSFGTDKGTLVGELTRTFMMYKRFPVLVMQSHLTRSLFSPEGSWVSKDGKFNRGVYIAKLTIYTSVMGALAVQLSDISNGKDPRDMTDPKFWGAAVLKGGAMGFFGDFMYSGLYGQNRYGQSMLGSMAGPGASFVGDTLKLTLGQLGAASIGEDANFGRAATDYFERYLMPGTSLWYSKLAQDRLIADQLKKAADPKYNKRIRMIENRALKERGQKYWWKAGDVAPERTPDLKKAGGS
;
A
#
# COMPACT_ATOMS: atom_id res chain seq x y z
N MET A 1 24.21 14.35 -6.64
CA MET A 1 24.67 15.52 -5.85
C MET A 1 26.18 15.69 -6.04
N ASN A 2 26.67 16.93 -6.16
CA ASN A 2 28.12 17.20 -6.27
C ASN A 2 28.73 17.36 -4.86
N PRO A 3 29.63 16.48 -4.42
CA PRO A 3 30.21 16.52 -3.06
C PRO A 3 31.14 17.71 -2.81
N LYS A 4 31.57 18.42 -3.85
CA LYS A 4 32.39 19.63 -3.75
C LYS A 4 31.58 20.90 -3.50
N ASN A 5 30.26 20.85 -3.67
CA ASN A 5 29.39 22.01 -3.45
C ASN A 5 28.90 22.03 -1.98
N PRO A 6 29.17 23.09 -1.20
CA PRO A 6 28.74 23.22 0.19
C PRO A 6 27.23 23.07 0.41
N THR A 7 26.40 23.62 -0.50
CA THR A 7 24.94 23.53 -0.46
C THR A 7 24.47 22.08 -0.62
N HIS A 8 25.08 21.34 -1.55
CA HIS A 8 24.76 19.92 -1.73
C HIS A 8 25.19 19.07 -0.54
N ARG A 9 26.31 19.39 0.12
CA ARG A 9 26.73 18.72 1.35
C ARG A 9 25.75 18.96 2.49
N LYS A 10 25.30 20.21 2.69
CA LYS A 10 24.29 20.55 3.71
C LYS A 10 22.96 19.85 3.44
N ALA A 11 22.52 19.80 2.18
CA ALA A 11 21.33 19.06 1.78
C ALA A 11 21.46 17.55 2.02
N ALA A 12 22.61 16.95 1.68
CA ALA A 12 22.87 15.54 1.92
C ALA A 12 22.91 15.20 3.43
N ALA A 13 23.53 16.04 4.25
CA ALA A 13 23.56 15.86 5.71
C ALA A 13 22.15 15.92 6.32
N LYS A 14 21.33 16.91 5.91
CA LYS A 14 19.93 17.01 6.33
C LYS A 14 19.11 15.79 5.90
N MET A 15 19.32 15.28 4.68
CA MET A 15 18.70 14.04 4.22
C MET A 15 19.14 12.83 5.04
N SER A 16 20.42 12.74 5.44
CA SER A 16 20.91 11.66 6.32
C SER A 16 20.15 11.65 7.64
N ILE A 17 20.02 12.81 8.27
CA ILE A 17 19.31 12.97 9.54
C ILE A 17 17.82 12.58 9.40
N VAL A 18 17.17 13.00 8.31
CA VAL A 18 15.79 12.61 8.01
C VAL A 18 15.68 11.09 7.87
N VAL A 19 16.63 10.44 7.18
CA VAL A 19 16.69 8.98 7.03
C VAL A 19 16.97 8.29 8.37
N GLU A 20 17.88 8.80 9.20
CA GLU A 20 18.20 8.26 10.52
C GLU A 20 16.99 8.33 11.47
N ASN A 21 16.27 9.44 11.47
CA ASN A 21 15.03 9.60 12.23
C ASN A 21 13.92 8.67 11.70
N ALA A 22 13.84 8.48 10.38
CA ALA A 22 12.91 7.55 9.76
C ALA A 22 13.20 6.09 10.14
N LEU A 23 14.47 5.68 10.12
CA LEU A 23 14.92 4.37 10.55
C LEU A 23 14.67 4.16 12.04
N SER A 24 14.93 5.17 12.87
CA SER A 24 14.64 5.14 14.31
C SER A 24 13.14 4.94 14.57
N ALA A 25 12.27 5.65 13.84
CA ALA A 25 10.82 5.46 13.92
C ALA A 25 10.37 4.07 13.45
N ALA A 26 10.96 3.54 12.37
CA ALA A 26 10.74 2.18 11.91
C ALA A 26 11.11 1.14 13.00
N HIS A 27 12.26 1.30 13.64
CA HIS A 27 12.70 0.43 14.73
C HIS A 27 11.82 0.55 15.96
N ALA A 28 11.40 1.75 16.35
CA ALA A 28 10.48 1.95 17.45
C ALA A 28 9.15 1.20 17.21
N GLN A 29 8.57 1.33 16.01
CA GLN A 29 7.31 0.66 15.66
C GLN A 29 7.41 -0.87 15.65
N SER A 30 8.59 -1.41 15.32
CA SER A 30 8.81 -2.87 15.38
C SER A 30 8.65 -3.43 16.80
N ARG A 31 8.86 -2.58 17.83
CA ARG A 31 8.84 -2.97 19.25
C ARG A 31 7.47 -2.83 19.93
N PHE A 32 6.58 -1.96 19.44
CA PHE A 32 5.29 -1.70 20.08
C PHE A 32 4.16 -2.55 19.46
N VAL A 33 3.36 -3.19 20.33
CA VAL A 33 2.11 -3.88 19.98
C VAL A 33 0.98 -2.93 20.34
N ASP A 34 0.38 -2.25 19.37
CA ASP A 34 -0.73 -1.35 19.65
C ASP A 34 -2.04 -2.17 19.66
N SER A 35 -2.46 -2.60 20.85
CA SER A 35 -3.63 -3.46 21.02
C SER A 35 -4.91 -2.64 21.10
N ILE A 36 -5.37 -2.07 19.98
CA ILE A 36 -6.68 -1.41 19.93
C ILE A 36 -7.62 -2.19 19.01
N GLY A 37 -8.33 -3.14 19.64
CA GLY A 37 -9.70 -3.53 19.27
C GLY A 37 -9.92 -4.34 17.99
N THR A 38 -9.74 -5.66 18.07
CA THR A 38 -10.58 -6.76 17.50
C THR A 38 -9.94 -8.09 17.92
N SER A 39 -10.70 -9.21 17.92
CA SER A 39 -10.33 -10.57 18.39
C SER A 39 -8.86 -10.74 18.82
N ARG A 40 -8.63 -11.01 20.12
CA ARG A 40 -7.30 -11.00 20.78
C ARG A 40 -6.21 -11.77 20.03
N PHE A 41 -6.57 -12.75 19.20
CA PHE A 41 -5.62 -13.53 18.40
C PHE A 41 -5.50 -13.05 16.96
N ALA A 42 -6.62 -12.86 16.24
CA ALA A 42 -6.60 -12.48 14.83
C ALA A 42 -6.01 -11.07 14.61
N GLY A 43 -6.35 -10.11 15.47
CA GLY A 43 -5.78 -8.77 15.44
C GLY A 43 -4.27 -8.80 15.69
N LYS A 44 -3.83 -9.52 16.73
CA LYS A 44 -2.39 -9.68 17.04
C LYS A 44 -1.62 -10.37 15.92
N TYR A 45 -2.22 -11.36 15.26
CA TYR A 45 -1.60 -12.04 14.14
C TYR A 45 -1.46 -11.09 12.94
N ALA A 46 -2.50 -10.34 12.59
CA ALA A 46 -2.44 -9.32 11.55
C ALA A 46 -1.35 -8.27 11.84
N ASP A 47 -1.30 -7.76 13.08
CA ASP A 47 -0.27 -6.81 13.53
C ASP A 47 1.15 -7.38 13.46
N PHE A 48 1.30 -8.67 13.81
CA PHE A 48 2.58 -9.36 13.65
C PHE A 48 2.98 -9.44 12.18
N ILE A 49 2.08 -9.88 11.28
CA ILE A 49 2.35 -9.96 9.85
C ILE A 49 2.71 -8.58 9.27
N MET A 50 2.00 -7.53 9.63
CA MET A 50 2.30 -6.16 9.16
C MET A 50 3.68 -5.68 9.62
N ARG A 51 4.13 -6.06 10.82
CA ARG A 51 5.48 -5.75 11.31
C ARG A 51 6.54 -6.63 10.66
N ALA A 52 6.34 -7.95 10.64
CA ALA A 52 7.29 -8.91 10.09
C ALA A 52 7.48 -8.74 8.58
N SER A 53 6.44 -8.35 7.84
CA SER A 53 6.57 -8.01 6.41
C SER A 53 7.33 -6.70 6.14
N GLY A 54 7.60 -5.89 7.18
CA GLY A 54 8.24 -4.58 7.08
C GLY A 54 7.29 -3.43 6.77
N LEU A 55 5.98 -3.69 6.60
CA LEU A 55 5.00 -2.68 6.19
C LEU A 55 4.80 -1.58 7.26
N SER A 56 4.63 -1.96 8.53
CA SER A 56 4.46 -0.99 9.62
C SER A 56 5.72 -0.12 9.81
N PRO A 57 6.94 -0.71 9.91
CA PRO A 57 8.18 0.07 9.95
C PRO A 57 8.33 1.02 8.75
N HIS A 58 8.08 0.54 7.54
CA HIS A 58 8.18 1.35 6.32
C HIS A 58 7.23 2.55 6.34
N THR A 59 5.98 2.32 6.75
CA THR A 59 4.97 3.38 6.84
C THR A 59 5.38 4.45 7.86
N GLN A 60 5.84 4.04 9.05
CA GLN A 60 6.27 4.99 10.08
C GLN A 60 7.55 5.73 9.71
N ALA A 61 8.50 5.06 9.04
CA ALA A 61 9.67 5.72 8.47
C ALA A 61 9.26 6.84 7.50
N GLY A 62 8.35 6.55 6.56
CA GLY A 62 7.86 7.56 5.61
C GLY A 62 7.19 8.75 6.29
N ARG A 63 6.34 8.48 7.30
CA ARG A 63 5.65 9.51 8.10
C ARG A 63 6.63 10.39 8.87
N SER A 64 7.58 9.77 9.56
CA SER A 64 8.63 10.45 10.32
C SER A 64 9.52 11.29 9.41
N ALA A 65 9.96 10.73 8.28
CA ALA A 65 10.76 11.42 7.28
C ALA A 65 10.05 12.66 6.72
N PHE A 66 8.77 12.52 6.37
CA PHE A 66 7.96 13.61 5.85
C PHE A 66 7.83 14.74 6.88
N GLY A 67 7.44 14.42 8.13
CA GLY A 67 7.31 15.41 9.19
C GLY A 67 8.61 16.18 9.44
N MET A 68 9.73 15.46 9.53
CA MET A 68 11.05 16.06 9.73
C MET A 68 11.48 16.95 8.56
N THR A 69 11.10 16.59 7.33
CA THR A 69 11.34 17.41 6.14
C THR A 69 10.56 18.72 6.22
N VAL A 70 9.28 18.68 6.59
CA VAL A 70 8.46 19.90 6.77
C VAL A 70 9.01 20.80 7.87
N TYR A 71 9.39 20.23 9.02
CA TYR A 71 10.00 21.00 10.11
C TYR A 71 11.34 21.64 9.71
N GLY A 72 12.11 20.92 8.89
CA GLY A 72 13.33 21.46 8.32
C GLY A 72 13.06 22.59 7.32
N GLU A 73 12.02 22.49 6.51
CA GLU A 73 11.65 23.53 5.53
C GLU A 73 11.16 24.81 6.24
N LEU A 74 10.41 24.67 7.33
CA LEU A 74 10.01 25.80 8.19
C LEU A 74 11.24 26.54 8.73
N ALA A 75 12.21 25.80 9.27
CA ALA A 75 13.45 26.38 9.79
C ALA A 75 14.27 27.07 8.70
N ASP A 76 14.40 26.47 7.51
CA ASP A 76 15.14 27.06 6.39
C ASP A 76 14.49 28.36 5.88
N ASN A 77 13.16 28.50 6.03
CA ASN A 77 12.44 29.71 5.65
C ASN A 77 12.27 30.73 6.79
N ALA A 78 12.67 30.42 8.04
CA ALA A 78 12.44 31.29 9.20
C ALA A 78 13.04 32.71 9.07
N GLN A 79 14.06 32.89 8.24
CA GLN A 79 14.69 34.19 7.96
C GLN A 79 13.98 34.99 6.85
N LYS A 80 12.96 34.43 6.21
CA LYS A 80 12.20 35.05 5.12
C LYS A 80 10.86 35.59 5.63
N SER A 81 10.42 36.70 5.05
CA SER A 81 9.04 37.15 5.23
C SER A 81 8.07 36.18 4.55
N PHE A 82 6.78 36.27 4.90
CA PHE A 82 5.73 35.47 4.25
C PHE A 82 5.64 35.70 2.74
N LYS A 83 6.08 36.87 2.25
CA LYS A 83 6.10 37.21 0.83
C LYS A 83 7.34 36.66 0.11
N ASP A 84 8.45 36.50 0.81
CA ASP A 84 9.74 36.10 0.22
C ASP A 84 9.96 34.58 0.24
N MET A 85 9.14 33.83 0.97
CA MET A 85 9.17 32.37 0.93
C MET A 85 8.58 31.82 -0.38
N ASP A 86 8.82 30.53 -0.63
CA ASP A 86 8.17 29.83 -1.73
C ASP A 86 6.64 29.93 -1.61
N GLN A 87 6.00 30.30 -2.72
CA GLN A 87 4.58 30.65 -2.70
C GLN A 87 3.68 29.41 -2.54
N ASP A 88 4.13 28.21 -2.95
CA ASP A 88 3.39 26.98 -2.65
C ASP A 88 3.45 26.66 -1.15
N PHE A 89 4.58 26.92 -0.51
CA PHE A 89 4.73 26.76 0.94
C PHE A 89 3.90 27.77 1.74
N ALA A 90 3.91 29.05 1.35
CA ALA A 90 3.02 30.07 1.93
C ALA A 90 1.54 29.66 1.80
N ARG A 91 1.12 29.21 0.61
CA ARG A 91 -0.26 28.71 0.38
C ARG A 91 -0.60 27.51 1.26
N MET A 92 0.35 26.60 1.49
CA MET A 92 0.16 25.49 2.40
C MET A 92 -0.14 26.00 3.81
N LEU A 93 0.67 26.92 4.35
CA LEU A 93 0.47 27.51 5.68
C LEU A 93 -0.88 28.24 5.79
N THR A 94 -1.24 29.06 4.80
CA THR A 94 -2.51 29.79 4.76
C THR A 94 -3.71 28.84 4.82
N ARG A 95 -3.64 27.67 4.17
CA ARG A 95 -4.72 26.65 4.19
C ARG A 95 -5.05 26.15 5.60
N TYR A 96 -4.08 26.21 6.51
CA TYR A 96 -4.24 25.84 7.91
C TYR A 96 -4.39 27.05 8.84
N GLY A 97 -4.64 28.24 8.28
CA GLY A 97 -4.88 29.46 9.05
C GLY A 97 -3.63 30.06 9.67
N ILE A 98 -2.46 29.82 9.06
CA ILE A 98 -1.20 30.50 9.39
C ILE A 98 -0.96 31.51 8.27
N ASP A 99 -1.33 32.76 8.54
CA ASP A 99 -1.12 33.92 7.67
C ASP A 99 0.23 34.60 7.95
N ALA A 100 0.47 35.76 7.34
CA ALA A 100 1.71 36.50 7.52
C ALA A 100 1.99 36.85 8.99
N ASP A 101 0.97 37.28 9.74
CA ASP A 101 1.08 37.60 11.17
C ASP A 101 1.39 36.34 11.99
N GLY A 102 0.70 35.23 11.71
CA GLY A 102 0.99 33.94 12.33
C GLY A 102 2.40 33.46 12.04
N TRP A 103 2.89 33.65 10.80
CA TRP A 103 4.25 33.30 10.40
C TRP A 103 5.31 34.13 11.13
N ASP A 104 5.07 35.43 11.29
CA ASP A 104 5.96 36.32 12.02
C ASP A 104 6.13 35.90 13.49
N ILE A 105 5.07 35.38 14.11
CA ILE A 105 5.16 34.77 15.43
C ILE A 105 5.93 33.45 15.35
N LEU A 106 5.59 32.55 14.42
CA LEU A 106 6.25 31.23 14.27
C LEU A 106 7.77 31.33 14.16
N ARG A 107 8.27 32.26 13.34
CA ARG A 107 9.71 32.44 13.10
C ARG A 107 10.49 33.05 14.27
N SER A 108 9.79 33.43 15.35
CA SER A 108 10.42 33.82 16.62
C SER A 108 10.69 32.64 17.57
N ALA A 109 10.29 31.42 17.20
CA ALA A 109 10.57 30.21 17.97
C ALA A 109 12.08 29.97 18.12
N ASP A 110 12.47 29.47 19.31
CA ASP A 110 13.80 28.89 19.50
C ASP A 110 13.81 27.51 18.84
N LEU A 111 14.55 27.39 17.75
CA LEU A 111 14.49 26.23 16.87
C LEU A 111 15.27 25.06 17.47
N MET A 112 14.70 23.86 17.37
CA MET A 112 15.40 22.65 17.76
C MET A 112 16.64 22.43 16.89
N ASP A 113 17.82 22.35 17.50
CA ASP A 113 19.02 21.82 16.85
C ASP A 113 19.06 20.29 16.95
N HIS A 114 19.23 19.64 15.82
CA HIS A 114 19.49 18.21 15.77
C HIS A 114 20.65 17.94 14.81
N ALA A 115 21.77 17.49 15.37
CA ALA A 115 23.00 17.21 14.65
C ALA A 115 23.50 18.40 13.79
N GLY A 116 23.38 19.63 14.31
CA GLY A 116 23.82 20.86 13.63
C GLY A 116 22.85 21.36 12.55
N HIS A 117 21.63 20.83 12.51
CA HIS A 117 20.57 21.26 11.63
C HIS A 117 19.36 21.72 12.44
N GLN A 118 18.78 22.85 12.01
CA GLN A 118 17.68 23.51 12.69
C GLN A 118 16.35 22.96 12.17
N TYR A 119 15.40 22.77 13.10
CA TYR A 119 14.05 22.30 12.83
C TYR A 119 13.06 23.16 13.62
N MET A 120 11.95 23.54 13.00
CA MET A 120 10.85 24.23 13.70
C MET A 120 9.75 23.21 13.99
N THR A 121 9.64 22.79 15.24
CA THR A 121 8.63 21.85 15.71
C THR A 121 7.43 22.57 16.34
N PRO A 122 6.26 21.90 16.46
CA PRO A 122 5.14 22.45 17.21
C PRO A 122 5.47 22.73 18.69
N ALA A 123 6.42 21.99 19.27
CA ALA A 123 6.85 22.23 20.64
C ALA A 123 7.59 23.56 20.77
N ASP A 124 8.48 23.85 19.82
CA ASP A 124 9.22 25.11 19.73
C ASP A 124 8.26 26.30 19.63
N VAL A 125 7.24 26.18 18.75
CA VAL A 125 6.21 27.21 18.57
C VAL A 125 5.34 27.38 19.81
N ALA A 126 5.03 26.30 20.53
CA ALA A 126 4.25 26.37 21.77
C ALA A 126 5.04 27.02 22.92
N GLY A 127 6.37 26.98 22.87
CA GLY A 127 7.26 27.60 23.85
C GLY A 127 7.43 29.12 23.68
N ILE A 128 6.93 29.70 22.59
CA ILE A 128 7.00 31.15 22.36
C ILE A 128 6.19 31.89 23.44
N ASN A 129 6.78 32.93 24.02
CA ASN A 129 6.07 33.83 24.93
C ASN A 129 5.11 34.77 24.16
N HIS A 130 4.03 34.21 23.62
CA HIS A 130 3.02 34.94 22.87
C HIS A 130 1.61 34.34 23.10
N PRO A 131 0.54 35.15 23.26
CA PRO A 131 -0.81 34.63 23.53
C PRO A 131 -1.34 33.64 22.48
N ARG A 132 -0.91 33.78 21.22
CA ARG A 132 -1.29 32.90 20.09
C ARG A 132 -0.38 31.68 19.91
N ALA A 133 0.65 31.48 20.73
CA ALA A 133 1.65 30.43 20.55
C ALA A 133 1.03 29.02 20.50
N VAL A 134 0.16 28.69 21.46
CA VAL A 134 -0.50 27.37 21.53
C VAL A 134 -1.46 27.14 20.37
N GLU A 135 -2.20 28.18 19.96
CA GLU A 135 -3.09 28.14 18.79
C GLU A 135 -2.29 27.83 17.52
N LEU A 136 -1.21 28.57 17.30
CA LEU A 136 -0.34 28.44 16.15
C LEU A 136 0.40 27.11 16.12
N ALA A 137 0.90 26.62 17.26
CA ALA A 137 1.48 25.29 17.39
C ALA A 137 0.47 24.18 17.04
N THR A 138 -0.78 24.36 17.43
CA THR A 138 -1.87 23.41 17.11
C THR A 138 -2.17 23.41 15.61
N LYS A 139 -2.27 24.60 14.99
CA LYS A 139 -2.44 24.75 13.54
C LYS A 139 -1.27 24.14 12.77
N LEU A 140 -0.03 24.37 13.23
CA LEU A 140 1.16 23.80 12.63
C LEU A 140 1.16 22.26 12.72
N LYS A 141 0.85 21.71 13.91
CA LYS A 141 0.70 20.26 14.09
C LYS A 141 -0.38 19.68 13.17
N GLN A 142 -1.52 20.38 13.04
CA GLN A 142 -2.59 19.98 12.12
C GLN A 142 -2.12 20.02 10.66
N ALA A 143 -1.38 21.05 10.25
CA ALA A 143 -0.82 21.17 8.91
C ALA A 143 0.10 19.99 8.60
N VAL A 144 1.13 19.77 9.43
CA VAL A 144 2.09 18.68 9.24
C VAL A 144 1.39 17.32 9.24
N PHE A 145 0.47 17.07 10.17
CA PHE A 145 -0.25 15.80 10.23
C PHE A 145 -1.15 15.55 9.03
N SER A 146 -1.82 16.60 8.54
CA SER A 146 -2.70 16.50 7.37
C SER A 146 -1.91 16.30 6.09
N GLU A 147 -0.82 17.04 5.89
CA GLU A 147 0.10 16.87 4.76
C GLU A 147 0.78 15.50 4.78
N MET A 148 1.17 15.02 5.97
CA MET A 148 1.73 13.69 6.15
C MET A 148 0.72 12.58 5.78
N ASN A 149 -0.55 12.71 6.16
CA ASN A 149 -1.60 11.75 5.76
C ASN A 149 -1.94 11.82 4.26
N PHE A 150 -1.63 12.94 3.60
CA PHE A 150 -1.71 13.05 2.16
C PHE A 150 -0.52 12.36 1.47
N ALA A 151 0.69 12.53 1.99
CA ALA A 151 1.92 11.96 1.43
C ALA A 151 2.06 10.45 1.72
N VAL A 152 1.69 10.02 2.91
CA VAL A 152 1.68 8.61 3.35
C VAL A 152 0.28 8.28 3.85
N PRO A 153 -0.64 7.92 2.94
CA PRO A 153 -2.02 7.62 3.31
C PRO A 153 -2.09 6.43 4.27
N THR A 154 -2.69 6.67 5.44
CA THR A 154 -3.01 5.66 6.44
C THR A 154 -4.50 5.67 6.76
N GLY A 155 -5.05 4.55 7.24
CA GLY A 155 -6.47 4.46 7.60
C GLY A 155 -6.90 5.61 8.51
N THR A 156 -7.99 6.29 8.15
CA THR A 156 -8.56 7.39 8.94
C THR A 156 -9.96 7.01 9.41
N ALA A 157 -10.43 7.58 10.52
CA ALA A 157 -11.79 7.34 11.01
C ALA A 157 -12.87 7.66 9.95
N ARG A 158 -12.62 8.65 9.09
CA ARG A 158 -13.50 8.99 7.95
C ARG A 158 -13.55 7.86 6.90
N VAL A 159 -12.41 7.27 6.55
CA VAL A 159 -12.36 6.11 5.65
C VAL A 159 -13.06 4.91 6.30
N GLU A 160 -12.81 4.66 7.58
CA GLU A 160 -13.47 3.55 8.30
C GLU A 160 -14.99 3.70 8.37
N GLY A 161 -15.48 4.92 8.58
CA GLY A 161 -16.91 5.22 8.59
C GLY A 161 -17.55 5.06 7.21
N LEU A 162 -16.84 5.43 6.14
CA LEU A 162 -17.34 5.23 4.77
C LEU A 162 -17.37 3.75 4.39
N LEU A 163 -16.37 2.99 4.79
CA LEU A 163 -16.26 1.56 4.50
C LEU A 163 -17.17 0.69 5.38
N SER A 164 -17.63 1.19 6.53
CA SER A 164 -18.55 0.44 7.40
C SER A 164 -19.99 0.49 6.90
N PHE A 165 -20.36 1.42 6.02
CA PHE A 165 -21.75 1.65 5.58
C PHE A 165 -22.73 1.77 6.76
N GLY A 166 -22.28 2.31 7.90
CA GLY A 166 -23.11 2.44 9.10
C GLY A 166 -23.43 1.12 9.81
N THR A 167 -22.82 0.00 9.41
CA THR A 167 -23.03 -1.29 10.07
C THR A 167 -22.26 -1.37 11.38
N ASP A 168 -22.85 -2.01 12.39
CA ASP A 168 -22.22 -2.17 13.70
C ASP A 168 -21.11 -3.23 13.70
N LYS A 169 -20.10 -3.02 14.55
CA LYS A 169 -19.05 -4.02 14.81
C LYS A 169 -19.64 -5.22 15.57
N GLY A 170 -19.14 -6.42 15.32
CA GLY A 170 -19.60 -7.64 15.99
C GLY A 170 -20.92 -8.22 15.48
N THR A 171 -21.58 -7.57 14.52
CA THR A 171 -22.74 -8.14 13.81
C THR A 171 -22.27 -8.95 12.60
N LEU A 172 -23.00 -10.02 12.23
CA LEU A 172 -22.65 -10.82 11.06
C LEU A 172 -22.57 -9.96 9.78
N VAL A 173 -23.57 -9.10 9.57
CA VAL A 173 -23.62 -8.18 8.41
C VAL A 173 -22.45 -7.19 8.45
N GLY A 174 -22.15 -6.62 9.61
CA GLY A 174 -21.05 -5.67 9.74
C GLY A 174 -19.67 -6.30 9.60
N GLU A 175 -19.46 -7.52 10.09
CA GLU A 175 -18.19 -8.24 9.92
C GLU A 175 -17.98 -8.69 8.47
N LEU A 176 -19.03 -9.17 7.79
CA LEU A 176 -18.98 -9.48 6.37
C LEU A 176 -18.70 -8.23 5.52
N THR A 177 -19.37 -7.11 5.84
CA THR A 177 -19.16 -5.83 5.17
C THR A 177 -17.72 -5.35 5.32
N ARG A 178 -17.17 -5.36 6.54
CA ARG A 178 -15.76 -4.98 6.79
C ARG A 178 -14.78 -5.91 6.10
N THR A 179 -15.05 -7.20 6.12
CA THR A 179 -14.21 -8.20 5.44
C THR A 179 -14.19 -7.95 3.94
N PHE A 180 -15.34 -7.67 3.32
CA PHE A 180 -15.42 -7.34 1.91
C PHE A 180 -14.76 -5.99 1.58
N MET A 181 -14.97 -4.98 2.42
CA MET A 181 -14.47 -3.62 2.20
C MET A 181 -12.98 -3.45 2.50
N MET A 182 -12.35 -4.37 3.25
CA MET A 182 -10.91 -4.38 3.49
C MET A 182 -10.10 -4.28 2.19
N TYR A 183 -10.54 -4.96 1.12
CA TYR A 183 -9.87 -4.92 -0.20
C TYR A 183 -10.08 -3.63 -0.97
N LYS A 184 -11.11 -2.86 -0.61
CA LYS A 184 -11.41 -1.55 -1.19
C LYS A 184 -10.81 -0.39 -0.38
N ARG A 185 -10.25 -0.69 0.80
CA ARG A 185 -9.73 0.31 1.75
C ARG A 185 -8.63 1.18 1.15
N PHE A 186 -7.64 0.58 0.49
CA PHE A 186 -6.53 1.34 -0.09
C PHE A 186 -6.97 2.25 -1.25
N PRO A 187 -7.72 1.80 -2.27
CA PRO A 187 -8.27 2.68 -3.29
C PRO A 187 -9.14 3.81 -2.72
N VAL A 188 -10.02 3.50 -1.75
CA VAL A 188 -10.85 4.52 -1.08
C VAL A 188 -10.01 5.53 -0.32
N LEU A 189 -8.95 5.09 0.35
CA LEU A 189 -8.01 5.95 1.06
C LEU A 189 -7.27 6.89 0.10
N VAL A 190 -6.72 6.37 -1.00
CA VAL A 190 -6.05 7.18 -2.04
C VAL A 190 -7.03 8.17 -2.66
N MET A 191 -8.24 7.71 -3.00
CA MET A 191 -9.31 8.59 -3.49
C MET A 191 -9.61 9.67 -2.47
N GLN A 192 -9.87 9.36 -1.21
CA GLN A 192 -10.20 10.38 -0.23
C GLN A 192 -9.05 11.38 -0.03
N SER A 193 -7.81 10.92 0.15
CA SER A 193 -6.66 11.81 0.37
C SER A 193 -6.45 12.76 -0.81
N HIS A 194 -6.53 12.26 -2.05
CA HIS A 194 -6.18 13.06 -3.22
C HIS A 194 -7.39 13.74 -3.90
N LEU A 195 -8.57 13.10 -3.91
CA LEU A 195 -9.80 13.65 -4.47
C LEU A 195 -10.37 14.76 -3.60
N THR A 196 -10.35 14.64 -2.27
CA THR A 196 -10.85 15.71 -1.40
C THR A 196 -9.95 16.95 -1.50
N ARG A 197 -8.62 16.79 -1.58
CA ARG A 197 -7.73 17.93 -1.86
C ARG A 197 -7.99 18.53 -3.24
N SER A 198 -8.22 17.70 -4.26
CA SER A 198 -8.55 18.15 -5.61
C SER A 198 -9.87 18.93 -5.62
N LEU A 199 -10.95 18.39 -5.08
CA LEU A 199 -12.30 18.97 -5.12
C LEU A 199 -12.46 20.24 -4.27
N PHE A 200 -11.71 20.38 -3.18
CA PHE A 200 -11.92 21.43 -2.17
C PHE A 200 -10.73 22.39 -2.01
N SER A 201 -9.72 22.33 -2.87
CA SER A 201 -8.66 23.34 -2.91
C SER A 201 -8.93 24.35 -4.03
N PRO A 202 -9.25 25.62 -3.72
CA PRO A 202 -9.44 26.67 -4.74
C PRO A 202 -8.18 26.94 -5.59
N GLU A 203 -7.00 26.58 -5.10
CA GLU A 203 -5.70 27.06 -5.61
C GLU A 203 -4.65 25.94 -5.87
N GLY A 204 -5.03 24.66 -5.81
CA GLY A 204 -4.04 23.57 -5.85
C GLY A 204 -3.44 23.35 -7.25
N SER A 205 -2.21 23.85 -7.50
CA SER A 205 -1.12 23.49 -8.46
C SER A 205 -1.40 22.82 -9.83
N TRP A 206 -2.64 22.61 -10.22
CA TRP A 206 -3.07 21.86 -11.40
C TRP A 206 -4.36 22.46 -12.00
N VAL A 207 -4.59 23.73 -11.68
CA VAL A 207 -5.45 24.63 -12.45
C VAL A 207 -4.70 24.90 -13.76
N SER A 208 -5.36 24.73 -14.90
CA SER A 208 -4.77 25.19 -16.18
C SER A 208 -4.39 26.68 -16.05
N LYS A 209 -3.47 27.18 -16.89
CA LYS A 209 -3.11 28.62 -16.91
C LYS A 209 -4.33 29.54 -17.00
N ASP A 210 -5.48 29.00 -17.41
CA ASP A 210 -6.74 29.67 -17.68
C ASP A 210 -7.73 29.63 -16.50
N GLY A 211 -7.30 29.23 -15.30
CA GLY A 211 -8.16 29.22 -14.11
C GLY A 211 -9.17 28.06 -14.04
N LYS A 212 -9.20 27.18 -15.05
CA LYS A 212 -10.14 26.05 -15.11
C LYS A 212 -9.57 24.82 -14.41
N PHE A 213 -10.40 24.23 -13.54
CA PHE A 213 -10.14 23.01 -12.80
C PHE A 213 -10.06 21.80 -13.75
N ASN A 214 -8.87 21.25 -14.01
CA ASN A 214 -8.70 20.14 -14.95
C ASN A 214 -8.75 18.77 -14.23
N ARG A 215 -9.98 18.33 -13.88
CA ARG A 215 -10.26 17.00 -13.27
C ARG A 215 -9.63 15.85 -14.06
N GLY A 216 -9.59 15.97 -15.39
CA GLY A 216 -9.07 14.94 -16.29
C GLY A 216 -7.56 14.72 -16.14
N VAL A 217 -6.77 15.79 -16.04
CA VAL A 217 -5.31 15.69 -15.86
C VAL A 217 -4.95 15.05 -14.51
N TYR A 218 -5.71 15.33 -13.46
CA TYR A 218 -5.51 14.71 -12.14
C TYR A 218 -5.74 13.20 -12.18
N ILE A 219 -6.89 12.77 -12.72
CA ILE A 219 -7.22 11.35 -12.84
C ILE A 219 -6.20 10.63 -13.74
N ALA A 220 -5.79 11.26 -14.84
CA ALA A 220 -4.78 10.71 -15.75
C ALA A 220 -3.42 10.52 -15.06
N LYS A 221 -2.92 11.53 -14.34
CA LYS A 221 -1.64 11.42 -13.61
C LYS A 221 -1.70 10.35 -12.51
N LEU A 222 -2.76 10.35 -11.71
CA LEU A 222 -2.93 9.36 -10.66
C LEU A 222 -3.00 7.94 -11.24
N THR A 223 -3.67 7.78 -12.38
CA THR A 223 -3.71 6.52 -13.12
C THR A 223 -2.32 6.09 -13.54
N ILE A 224 -1.53 6.97 -14.16
CA ILE A 224 -0.19 6.63 -14.61
C ILE A 224 0.67 6.18 -13.42
N TYR A 225 0.68 6.96 -12.33
CA TYR A 225 1.45 6.62 -11.13
C TYR A 225 1.02 5.29 -10.51
N THR A 226 -0.28 5.08 -10.31
CA THR A 226 -0.80 3.83 -9.75
C THR A 226 -0.58 2.64 -10.66
N SER A 227 -0.61 2.83 -11.99
CA SER A 227 -0.31 1.79 -12.97
C SER A 227 1.16 1.41 -12.98
N VAL A 228 2.08 2.38 -12.88
CA VAL A 228 3.53 2.11 -12.76
C VAL A 228 3.83 1.36 -11.46
N MET A 229 3.24 1.78 -10.34
CA MET A 229 3.38 1.07 -9.07
C MET A 229 2.74 -0.32 -9.13
N GLY A 230 1.59 -0.45 -9.80
CA GLY A 230 0.94 -1.72 -10.07
C GLY A 230 1.79 -2.66 -10.93
N ALA A 231 2.48 -2.13 -11.94
CA ALA A 231 3.42 -2.87 -12.78
C ALA A 231 4.57 -3.44 -11.96
N LEU A 232 5.20 -2.60 -11.12
CA LEU A 232 6.24 -3.05 -10.19
C LEU A 232 5.70 -4.13 -9.24
N ALA A 233 4.51 -3.94 -8.68
CA ALA A 233 3.88 -4.91 -7.79
C ALA A 233 3.54 -6.24 -8.49
N VAL A 234 3.16 -6.22 -9.77
CA VAL A 234 2.96 -7.43 -10.58
C VAL A 234 4.29 -8.16 -10.75
N GLN A 235 5.36 -7.46 -11.14
CA GLN A 235 6.67 -8.08 -11.34
C GLN A 235 7.22 -8.70 -10.07
N LEU A 236 7.24 -7.93 -8.96
CA LEU A 236 7.70 -8.43 -7.67
C LEU A 236 6.86 -9.60 -7.18
N SER A 237 5.55 -9.56 -7.39
CA SER A 237 4.65 -10.65 -7.02
C SER A 237 4.88 -11.91 -7.84
N ASP A 238 5.22 -11.81 -9.12
CA ASP A 238 5.53 -12.99 -9.93
C ASP A 238 6.88 -13.59 -9.50
N ILE A 239 7.90 -12.75 -9.29
CA ILE A 239 9.20 -13.16 -8.76
C ILE A 239 9.04 -13.86 -7.40
N SER A 240 8.32 -13.25 -6.45
CA SER A 240 8.11 -13.80 -5.11
C SER A 240 7.28 -15.09 -5.11
N ASN A 241 6.61 -15.42 -6.22
CA ASN A 241 5.85 -16.66 -6.40
C ASN A 241 6.60 -17.70 -7.25
N GLY A 242 7.91 -17.51 -7.47
CA GLY A 242 8.77 -18.46 -8.18
C GLY A 242 8.69 -18.38 -9.70
N LYS A 243 8.10 -17.31 -10.25
CA LYS A 243 7.97 -17.08 -11.71
C LYS A 243 8.93 -16.03 -12.20
N ASP A 244 9.27 -16.09 -13.48
CA ASP A 244 9.95 -14.98 -14.16
C ASP A 244 9.03 -13.76 -14.27
N PRO A 245 9.61 -12.54 -14.38
CA PRO A 245 8.88 -11.35 -14.77
C PRO A 245 8.05 -11.56 -16.03
N ARG A 246 6.91 -10.86 -16.11
CA ARG A 246 6.12 -10.78 -17.34
C ARG A 246 6.74 -9.79 -18.29
N ASP A 247 6.58 -10.05 -19.57
CA ASP A 247 6.85 -9.10 -20.62
C ASP A 247 6.00 -7.84 -20.45
N MET A 248 6.66 -6.69 -20.26
CA MET A 248 6.00 -5.39 -20.12
C MET A 248 5.57 -4.78 -21.47
N THR A 249 6.00 -5.38 -22.59
CA THR A 249 5.55 -5.00 -23.93
C THR A 249 4.17 -5.60 -24.27
N ASP A 250 3.73 -6.64 -23.55
CA ASP A 250 2.39 -7.21 -23.69
C ASP A 250 1.32 -6.25 -23.11
N PRO A 251 0.32 -5.80 -23.87
CA PRO A 251 -0.79 -4.99 -23.36
C PRO A 251 -1.53 -5.64 -22.17
N LYS A 252 -1.56 -6.97 -22.09
CA LYS A 252 -2.18 -7.70 -20.96
C LYS A 252 -1.44 -7.45 -19.65
N PHE A 253 -0.14 -7.18 -19.69
CA PHE A 253 0.63 -6.81 -18.51
C PHE A 253 0.12 -5.49 -17.93
N TRP A 254 -0.07 -4.48 -18.76
CA TRP A 254 -0.57 -3.17 -18.32
C TRP A 254 -2.02 -3.22 -17.84
N GLY A 255 -2.84 -4.08 -18.44
CA GLY A 255 -4.16 -4.42 -17.88
C GLY A 255 -4.03 -4.93 -16.45
N ALA A 256 -3.17 -5.93 -16.20
CA ALA A 256 -2.93 -6.45 -14.85
C ALA A 256 -2.32 -5.40 -13.90
N ALA A 257 -1.46 -4.50 -14.40
CA ALA A 257 -0.85 -3.43 -13.64
C ALA A 257 -1.88 -2.39 -13.16
N VAL A 258 -2.80 -1.96 -14.04
CA VAL A 258 -3.93 -1.08 -13.71
C VAL A 258 -4.83 -1.72 -12.64
N LEU A 259 -5.14 -3.02 -12.80
CA LEU A 259 -5.93 -3.78 -11.82
C LEU A 259 -5.22 -3.84 -10.46
N LYS A 260 -3.94 -4.21 -10.45
CA LYS A 260 -3.12 -4.36 -9.23
C LYS A 260 -2.89 -3.02 -8.53
N GLY A 261 -2.71 -1.94 -9.30
CA GLY A 261 -2.51 -0.57 -8.82
C GLY A 261 -3.78 0.08 -8.27
N GLY A 262 -4.96 -0.52 -8.48
CA GLY A 262 -6.23 -0.02 -7.96
C GLY A 262 -6.82 1.15 -8.74
N ALA A 263 -6.34 1.41 -9.97
CA ALA A 263 -6.82 2.52 -10.79
C ALA A 263 -8.19 2.25 -11.46
N MET A 264 -8.73 1.03 -11.32
CA MET A 264 -10.01 0.62 -11.91
C MET A 264 -11.19 1.55 -11.57
N GLY A 265 -11.21 2.13 -10.36
CA GLY A 265 -12.29 3.02 -9.94
C GLY A 265 -12.42 4.30 -10.77
N PHE A 266 -11.40 4.64 -11.57
CA PHE A 266 -11.35 5.84 -12.38
C PHE A 266 -11.84 5.64 -13.83
N PHE A 267 -12.06 4.39 -14.27
CA PHE A 267 -12.27 4.01 -15.69
C PHE A 267 -13.56 3.24 -15.95
N GLY A 268 -14.72 3.76 -15.53
CA GLY A 268 -16.02 3.17 -15.85
C GLY A 268 -16.20 2.82 -17.35
N ASP A 269 -15.77 3.71 -18.25
CA ASP A 269 -15.96 3.54 -19.70
C ASP A 269 -14.83 2.80 -20.43
N PHE A 270 -13.56 2.96 -20.02
CA PHE A 270 -12.43 2.24 -20.64
C PHE A 270 -12.47 0.73 -20.30
N MET A 271 -13.04 0.37 -19.15
CA MET A 271 -13.31 -1.02 -18.77
C MET A 271 -14.37 -1.66 -19.68
N TYR A 272 -15.37 -0.91 -20.14
CA TYR A 272 -16.45 -1.45 -20.97
C TYR A 272 -15.94 -1.90 -22.35
N SER A 273 -14.98 -1.17 -22.94
CA SER A 273 -14.47 -1.45 -24.29
C SER A 273 -13.24 -2.37 -24.31
N GLY A 274 -12.34 -2.29 -23.33
CA GLY A 274 -11.09 -3.05 -23.32
C GLY A 274 -11.13 -4.42 -22.62
N LEU A 275 -12.09 -4.65 -21.71
CA LEU A 275 -12.18 -5.90 -20.92
C LEU A 275 -13.35 -6.80 -21.33
N TYR A 276 -14.41 -6.27 -21.93
CA TYR A 276 -15.55 -7.05 -22.44
C TYR A 276 -15.42 -7.41 -23.93
N GLY A 277 -14.37 -6.94 -24.61
CA GLY A 277 -14.00 -7.38 -25.95
C GLY A 277 -13.52 -8.83 -25.95
N GLN A 278 -14.45 -9.77 -26.06
CA GLN A 278 -14.26 -11.18 -26.39
C GLN A 278 -13.12 -11.92 -25.65
N ASN A 279 -13.36 -12.37 -24.40
CA ASN A 279 -13.03 -13.73 -23.96
C ASN A 279 -13.34 -13.97 -22.47
N ARG A 280 -13.39 -15.27 -22.12
CA ARG A 280 -13.45 -16.00 -20.83
C ARG A 280 -12.94 -15.34 -19.51
N TYR A 281 -12.38 -14.13 -19.52
CA TYR A 281 -11.80 -13.41 -18.39
C TYR A 281 -12.83 -12.70 -17.48
N GLY A 282 -13.99 -12.27 -18.02
CA GLY A 282 -14.99 -11.51 -17.25
C GLY A 282 -15.59 -12.27 -16.05
N GLN A 283 -15.83 -13.58 -16.19
CA GLN A 283 -16.31 -14.41 -15.06
C GLN A 283 -15.22 -14.70 -14.03
N SER A 284 -13.96 -14.84 -14.47
CA SER A 284 -12.82 -15.05 -13.58
C SER A 284 -12.55 -13.83 -12.69
N MET A 285 -12.81 -12.62 -13.19
CA MET A 285 -12.49 -11.38 -12.47
C MET A 285 -13.48 -11.10 -11.33
N LEU A 286 -14.79 -11.24 -11.55
CA LEU A 286 -15.81 -11.14 -10.48
C LEU A 286 -15.61 -12.22 -9.39
N GLY A 287 -15.23 -13.45 -9.78
CA GLY A 287 -14.84 -14.50 -8.84
C GLY A 287 -13.54 -14.19 -8.09
N SER A 288 -12.60 -13.46 -8.70
CA SER A 288 -11.35 -13.00 -8.06
C SER A 288 -11.57 -11.78 -7.13
N MET A 289 -12.73 -11.12 -7.23
CA MET A 289 -13.14 -10.03 -6.32
C MET A 289 -13.82 -10.54 -5.05
N ALA A 290 -14.12 -11.84 -4.97
CA ALA A 290 -14.56 -12.50 -3.75
C ALA A 290 -13.36 -12.57 -2.79
N GLY A 291 -13.16 -11.52 -2.00
CA GLY A 291 -11.99 -11.38 -1.13
C GLY A 291 -11.83 -12.53 -0.12
N PRO A 292 -10.68 -12.65 0.56
CA PRO A 292 -10.33 -13.74 1.47
C PRO A 292 -11.40 -14.22 2.47
N GLY A 293 -12.37 -13.40 2.88
CA GLY A 293 -13.53 -13.88 3.66
C GLY A 293 -14.48 -14.79 2.88
N ALA A 294 -14.79 -14.45 1.63
CA ALA A 294 -15.56 -15.30 0.75
C ALA A 294 -14.77 -16.56 0.36
N SER A 295 -13.45 -16.43 0.15
CA SER A 295 -12.58 -17.60 -0.03
C SER A 295 -12.60 -18.50 1.20
N PHE A 296 -12.53 -17.93 2.41
CA PHE A 296 -12.59 -18.70 3.67
C PHE A 296 -13.89 -19.46 3.82
N VAL A 297 -15.04 -18.81 3.61
CA VAL A 297 -16.35 -19.47 3.66
C VAL A 297 -16.44 -20.57 2.59
N GLY A 298 -16.06 -20.26 1.35
CA GLY A 298 -16.07 -21.22 0.25
C GLY A 298 -15.17 -22.44 0.50
N ASP A 299 -13.94 -22.21 0.96
CA ASP A 299 -12.98 -23.28 1.27
C ASP A 299 -13.41 -24.09 2.50
N THR A 300 -14.03 -23.46 3.51
CA THR A 300 -14.59 -24.16 4.69
C THR A 300 -15.77 -25.06 4.30
N LEU A 301 -16.70 -24.54 3.50
CA LEU A 301 -17.84 -25.31 2.99
C LEU A 301 -17.36 -26.44 2.08
N LYS A 302 -16.34 -26.20 1.27
CA LYS A 302 -15.73 -27.23 0.40
C LYS A 302 -15.06 -28.34 1.22
N LEU A 303 -14.40 -28.00 2.33
CA LEU A 303 -13.76 -28.96 3.24
C LEU A 303 -14.80 -29.79 4.00
N THR A 304 -15.91 -29.19 4.41
CA THR A 304 -16.96 -29.86 5.19
C THR A 304 -18.03 -30.51 4.29
N LEU A 305 -18.93 -29.72 3.72
CA LEU A 305 -20.09 -30.20 2.96
C LEU A 305 -19.74 -30.63 1.53
N GLY A 306 -18.79 -29.97 0.89
CA GLY A 306 -18.39 -30.25 -0.49
C GLY A 306 -17.78 -31.64 -0.66
N GLN A 307 -17.04 -32.14 0.33
CA GLN A 307 -16.49 -33.50 0.29
C GLN A 307 -17.57 -34.55 0.55
N LEU A 308 -18.52 -34.28 1.45
CA LEU A 308 -19.64 -35.18 1.75
C LEU A 308 -20.58 -35.33 0.55
N GLY A 309 -20.86 -34.22 -0.16
CA GLY A 309 -21.66 -34.25 -1.40
C GLY A 309 -20.95 -34.92 -2.57
N ALA A 310 -19.64 -34.68 -2.76
CA ALA A 310 -18.87 -35.38 -3.79
C ALA A 310 -18.82 -36.89 -3.52
N ALA A 311 -18.62 -37.29 -2.26
CA ALA A 311 -18.61 -38.70 -1.85
C ALA A 311 -19.98 -39.38 -2.01
N SER A 312 -21.10 -38.67 -1.79
CA SER A 312 -22.44 -39.25 -1.93
C SER A 312 -22.90 -39.39 -3.38
N ILE A 313 -22.39 -38.56 -4.30
CA ILE A 313 -22.70 -38.59 -5.74
C ILE A 313 -21.69 -39.46 -6.51
N GLY A 314 -20.69 -40.05 -5.83
CA GLY A 314 -19.68 -40.90 -6.46
C GLY A 314 -18.61 -40.15 -7.25
N GLU A 315 -18.48 -38.83 -7.04
CA GLU A 315 -17.35 -38.05 -7.53
C GLU A 315 -16.11 -38.25 -6.65
N ASP A 316 -14.91 -38.07 -7.21
CA ASP A 316 -13.63 -38.15 -6.49
C ASP A 316 -13.57 -37.07 -5.37
N ALA A 317 -14.05 -37.42 -4.17
CA ALA A 317 -13.94 -36.59 -2.97
C ALA A 317 -12.47 -36.53 -2.52
N ASN A 318 -11.75 -35.49 -2.93
CA ASN A 318 -10.35 -35.30 -2.60
C ASN A 318 -10.19 -34.45 -1.32
N PHE A 319 -10.57 -35.07 -0.19
CA PHE A 319 -10.49 -34.46 1.14
C PHE A 319 -9.05 -34.05 1.49
N GLY A 320 -8.06 -34.88 1.16
CA GLY A 320 -6.64 -34.58 1.39
C GLY A 320 -6.18 -33.27 0.73
N ARG A 321 -6.62 -33.02 -0.51
CA ARG A 321 -6.38 -31.75 -1.18
C ARG A 321 -7.10 -30.59 -0.50
N ALA A 322 -8.39 -30.74 -0.18
CA ALA A 322 -9.15 -29.66 0.47
C ALA A 322 -8.52 -29.27 1.81
N ALA A 323 -8.10 -30.26 2.60
CA ALA A 323 -7.45 -30.05 3.89
C ALA A 323 -6.08 -29.37 3.76
N THR A 324 -5.24 -29.81 2.80
CA THR A 324 -3.92 -29.19 2.57
C THR A 324 -4.01 -27.79 1.97
N ASP A 325 -4.94 -27.54 1.03
CA ASP A 325 -5.21 -26.19 0.51
C ASP A 325 -5.70 -25.26 1.63
N TYR A 326 -6.56 -25.73 2.54
CA TYR A 326 -7.04 -24.97 3.69
C TYR A 326 -5.92 -24.68 4.69
N PHE A 327 -5.10 -25.67 5.01
CA PHE A 327 -3.96 -25.53 5.90
C PHE A 327 -2.97 -24.48 5.39
N GLU A 328 -2.55 -24.55 4.13
CA GLU A 328 -1.64 -23.56 3.53
C GLU A 328 -2.22 -22.14 3.59
N ARG A 329 -3.51 -21.98 3.27
CA ARG A 329 -4.13 -20.65 3.15
C ARG A 329 -4.40 -19.98 4.50
N TYR A 330 -4.72 -20.76 5.53
CA TYR A 330 -5.28 -20.21 6.78
C TYR A 330 -4.52 -20.56 8.05
N LEU A 331 -3.79 -21.69 8.07
CA LEU A 331 -3.18 -22.22 9.29
C LEU A 331 -1.64 -22.14 9.26
N MET A 332 -1.04 -22.18 8.07
CA MET A 332 0.41 -22.14 7.91
C MET A 332 0.95 -20.75 8.32
N PRO A 333 1.85 -20.66 9.32
CA PRO A 333 2.40 -19.39 9.76
C PRO A 333 3.28 -18.74 8.70
N GLY A 334 3.13 -17.43 8.51
CA GLY A 334 4.06 -16.64 7.69
C GLY A 334 3.89 -16.79 6.19
N THR A 335 2.82 -17.42 5.70
CA THR A 335 2.52 -17.53 4.26
C THR A 335 2.25 -16.19 3.58
N SER A 336 2.04 -15.13 4.36
CA SER A 336 1.90 -13.75 3.92
C SER A 336 3.22 -12.96 3.90
N LEU A 337 4.33 -13.54 4.37
CA LEU A 337 5.65 -12.90 4.38
C LEU A 337 6.34 -13.11 3.04
N TRP A 338 6.46 -12.04 2.26
CA TRP A 338 6.93 -12.08 0.87
C TRP A 338 8.32 -12.72 0.69
N TYR A 339 9.21 -12.63 1.68
CA TYR A 339 10.58 -13.14 1.62
C TYR A 339 10.70 -14.64 1.97
N SER A 340 9.75 -15.20 2.73
CA SER A 340 9.77 -16.61 3.14
C SER A 340 8.68 -17.45 2.49
N LYS A 341 7.63 -16.81 1.97
CA LYS A 341 6.47 -17.46 1.36
C LYS A 341 6.86 -18.55 0.37
N LEU A 342 7.70 -18.20 -0.62
CA LEU A 342 8.04 -19.14 -1.68
C LEU A 342 8.72 -20.40 -1.14
N ALA A 343 9.66 -20.26 -0.20
CA ALA A 343 10.32 -21.40 0.40
C ALA A 343 9.34 -22.28 1.19
N GLN A 344 8.40 -21.68 1.93
CA GLN A 344 7.37 -22.42 2.67
C GLN A 344 6.41 -23.16 1.72
N ASP A 345 5.96 -22.47 0.65
CA ASP A 345 5.11 -23.07 -0.37
C ASP A 345 5.79 -24.31 -0.97
N ARG A 346 7.10 -24.24 -1.25
CA ARG A 346 7.88 -25.30 -1.93
C ARG A 346 8.29 -26.46 -1.02
N LEU A 347 8.78 -26.13 0.16
CA LEU A 347 9.37 -27.10 1.09
C LEU A 347 8.32 -27.76 1.99
N ILE A 348 7.19 -27.10 2.24
CA ILE A 348 6.17 -27.58 3.19
C ILE A 348 4.86 -27.83 2.44
N ALA A 349 4.26 -26.79 1.86
CA ALA A 349 2.91 -26.89 1.30
C ALA A 349 2.85 -27.88 0.12
N ASP A 350 3.80 -27.76 -0.81
CA ASP A 350 3.90 -28.61 -1.98
C ASP A 350 4.19 -30.07 -1.62
N GLN A 351 5.01 -30.33 -0.59
CA GLN A 351 5.30 -31.70 -0.12
C GLN A 351 4.06 -32.34 0.52
N LEU A 352 3.34 -31.58 1.36
CA LEU A 352 2.08 -32.03 1.94
C LEU A 352 1.03 -32.31 0.86
N LYS A 353 0.89 -31.42 -0.12
CA LYS A 353 -0.04 -31.60 -1.23
C LYS A 353 0.33 -32.78 -2.12
N LYS A 354 1.63 -32.99 -2.38
CA LYS A 354 2.10 -34.15 -3.14
C LYS A 354 1.80 -35.47 -2.43
N ALA A 355 1.87 -35.50 -1.10
CA ALA A 355 1.50 -36.65 -0.30
C ALA A 355 -0.02 -36.87 -0.22
N ALA A 356 -0.80 -35.78 -0.10
CA ALA A 356 -2.25 -35.84 0.13
C ALA A 356 -3.09 -35.91 -1.16
N ASP A 357 -2.54 -35.55 -2.32
CA ASP A 357 -3.27 -35.46 -3.58
C ASP A 357 -2.58 -36.26 -4.71
N PRO A 358 -3.15 -37.42 -5.10
CA PRO A 358 -2.62 -38.26 -6.17
C PRO A 358 -2.50 -37.55 -7.52
N LYS A 359 -3.31 -36.50 -7.76
CA LYS A 359 -3.33 -35.74 -9.01
C LYS A 359 -2.45 -34.48 -8.95
N TYR A 360 -1.68 -34.28 -7.88
CA TYR A 360 -0.83 -33.11 -7.67
C TYR A 360 0.10 -32.82 -8.87
N ASN A 361 0.93 -33.78 -9.27
CA ASN A 361 1.90 -33.60 -10.36
C ASN A 361 1.24 -33.21 -11.69
N LYS A 362 0.08 -33.82 -12.01
CA LYS A 362 -0.69 -33.50 -13.23
C LYS A 362 -1.21 -32.06 -13.18
N ARG A 363 -1.68 -31.60 -12.01
CA ARG A 363 -2.15 -30.23 -11.81
C ARG A 363 -1.02 -29.22 -11.93
N ILE A 364 0.13 -29.45 -11.29
CA ILE A 364 1.27 -28.53 -11.37
C ILE A 364 1.72 -28.35 -12.82
N ARG A 365 1.87 -29.44 -13.58
CA ARG A 365 2.18 -29.37 -15.02
C ARG A 365 1.13 -28.56 -15.80
N MET A 366 -0.15 -28.69 -15.46
CA MET A 366 -1.22 -27.88 -16.08
C MET A 366 -1.08 -26.39 -15.76
N ILE A 367 -0.76 -26.05 -14.51
CA ILE A 367 -0.56 -24.66 -14.06
C ILE A 367 0.66 -24.05 -14.76
N GLU A 368 1.77 -24.79 -14.83
CA GLU A 368 2.99 -24.37 -15.53
C GLU A 368 2.75 -24.14 -17.02
N ASN A 369 2.10 -25.10 -17.68
CA ASN A 369 1.75 -24.99 -19.09
C ASN A 369 0.80 -23.81 -19.35
N ARG A 370 -0.12 -23.52 -18.42
CA ARG A 370 -1.00 -22.35 -18.54
C ARG A 370 -0.22 -21.05 -18.40
N ALA A 371 0.67 -20.94 -17.41
CA ALA A 371 1.51 -19.75 -17.22
C ALA A 371 2.36 -19.48 -18.47
N LEU A 372 2.93 -20.53 -19.07
CA LEU A 372 3.70 -20.44 -20.29
C LEU A 372 2.84 -20.04 -21.49
N LYS A 373 1.67 -20.68 -21.71
CA LYS A 373 0.79 -20.40 -22.85
C LYS A 373 0.13 -19.03 -22.79
N GLU A 374 -0.33 -18.62 -21.61
CA GLU A 374 -1.12 -17.38 -21.47
C GLU A 374 -0.24 -16.13 -21.33
N ARG A 375 0.97 -16.27 -20.77
CA ARG A 375 1.81 -15.14 -20.35
C ARG A 375 3.28 -15.27 -20.75
N GLY A 376 3.67 -16.34 -21.43
CA GLY A 376 5.07 -16.61 -21.75
C GLY A 376 5.96 -16.87 -20.52
N GLN A 377 5.38 -17.06 -19.33
CA GLN A 377 6.13 -17.13 -18.08
C GLN A 377 6.60 -18.54 -17.78
N LYS A 378 7.87 -18.66 -17.38
CA LYS A 378 8.43 -19.87 -16.79
C LYS A 378 8.60 -19.68 -15.28
N TYR A 379 8.79 -20.81 -14.59
CA TYR A 379 9.12 -20.81 -13.17
C TYR A 379 10.64 -20.94 -13.02
N TRP A 380 11.23 -20.11 -12.15
CA TRP A 380 12.62 -20.25 -11.71
C TRP A 380 12.73 -21.14 -10.48
N TRP A 381 11.64 -21.24 -9.70
CA TRP A 381 11.44 -22.23 -8.65
C TRP A 381 10.07 -22.88 -8.79
N LYS A 382 10.03 -24.08 -9.37
CA LYS A 382 8.79 -24.82 -9.67
C LYS A 382 8.19 -25.47 -8.43
N ALA A 383 6.90 -25.72 -8.49
CA ALA A 383 6.17 -26.36 -7.40
C ALA A 383 6.60 -27.82 -7.24
N GLY A 384 6.83 -28.22 -5.99
CA GLY A 384 7.31 -29.56 -5.65
C GLY A 384 8.83 -29.75 -5.67
N ASP A 385 9.60 -28.78 -6.16
CA ASP A 385 11.06 -28.81 -6.13
C ASP A 385 11.60 -28.30 -4.80
N VAL A 386 12.55 -29.03 -4.22
CA VAL A 386 13.18 -28.69 -2.93
C VAL A 386 14.22 -27.57 -3.02
N ALA A 387 14.64 -27.19 -4.23
CA ALA A 387 15.57 -26.11 -4.48
C ALA A 387 15.25 -25.44 -5.84
N PRO A 388 15.60 -24.15 -6.03
CA PRO A 388 15.44 -23.50 -7.32
C PRO A 388 16.43 -24.09 -8.34
N GLU A 389 15.95 -24.34 -9.56
CA GLU A 389 16.81 -24.80 -10.67
C GLU A 389 17.67 -23.67 -11.23
N ARG A 390 17.22 -22.42 -11.09
CA ARG A 390 17.85 -21.22 -11.62
C ARG A 390 17.38 -19.96 -10.90
N THR A 391 18.03 -18.84 -11.18
CA THR A 391 17.54 -17.51 -10.77
C THR A 391 16.44 -16.99 -11.69
N PRO A 392 15.64 -16.00 -11.25
CA PRO A 392 14.66 -15.33 -12.09
C PRO A 392 15.33 -14.68 -13.32
N ASP A 393 14.75 -14.88 -14.51
CA ASP A 393 15.24 -14.24 -15.74
C ASP A 393 14.66 -12.83 -15.86
N LEU A 394 15.40 -11.83 -15.38
CA LEU A 394 14.95 -10.44 -15.39
C LEU A 394 14.80 -9.84 -16.79
N LYS A 395 15.46 -10.43 -17.81
CA LYS A 395 15.39 -9.92 -19.19
C LYS A 395 13.99 -10.07 -19.77
N LYS A 396 13.23 -11.07 -19.30
CA LYS A 396 11.83 -11.30 -19.69
C LYS A 396 10.92 -10.10 -19.47
N ALA A 397 11.26 -9.20 -18.54
CA ALA A 397 10.51 -7.97 -18.33
C ALA A 397 10.51 -7.06 -19.58
N GLY A 398 11.58 -7.09 -20.37
CA GLY A 398 11.75 -6.26 -21.57
C GLY A 398 11.28 -6.91 -22.88
N GLY A 399 10.64 -8.08 -22.83
CA GLY A 399 10.12 -8.78 -24.02
C GLY A 399 11.13 -9.59 -24.82
N SER A 400 12.33 -9.81 -24.29
CA SER A 400 13.36 -10.71 -24.88
C SER A 400 13.18 -12.16 -24.45
#